data_AF-A0A497ATD7-F1
#
_entry.id   AF-A0A497ATD7-F1
#
_cell.length_a   1.000
_cell.length_b   1.000
_cell.length_c   1.000
_cell.angle_alpha   90.00
_cell.angle_beta   90.00
_cell.angle_gamma   90.00
#
_symmetry.space_group_name_H-M   'P 1'
#
loop_
_entity.id
_entity.type
_entity.pdbx_description
1 polymer ?
#
loop_
_entity_poly.entity_id
_entity_poly.type
_entity_poly.pdbx_seq_one_letter_code
_entity_poly.pdbx_strand_id
1 'polypeptide(L)'
;MPESRKGLLQTDYLTISLISAGALAFQTTLVRLFSLAQWYHFAFMAVSLALLGIGASGSVLYIIPSRWKARIPSALPWLALAFSLGVIGSYLAANYIPFDSYRIAWDFKQYAYLAAYYLVISVPFFWGGLATGAYLAVRP
;
A
#
# COMPACT_ATOMS: atom_id res chain seq x y z
N MET A 1 19.65 -31.61 -0.28
CA MET A 1 19.83 -30.28 0.35
C MET A 1 18.47 -29.71 0.81
N PRO A 2 17.94 -30.09 1.99
CA PRO A 2 16.65 -29.60 2.53
C PRO A 2 16.77 -28.33 3.41
N GLU A 3 17.94 -28.11 4.03
CA GLU A 3 18.19 -27.03 5.00
C GLU A 3 18.11 -25.62 4.38
N SER A 4 18.64 -25.43 3.16
CA SER A 4 18.57 -24.15 2.43
C SER A 4 17.13 -23.73 2.11
N ARG A 5 16.22 -24.71 1.88
CA ARG A 5 14.81 -24.43 1.60
C ARG A 5 14.09 -23.88 2.83
N LYS A 6 14.41 -24.38 4.04
CA LYS A 6 13.79 -23.92 5.29
C LYS A 6 14.17 -22.48 5.64
N GLY A 7 15.43 -22.08 5.42
CA GLY A 7 15.89 -20.72 5.66
C GLY A 7 15.16 -19.68 4.81
N LEU A 8 14.97 -19.97 3.52
CA LEU A 8 14.22 -19.10 2.59
C LEU A 8 12.76 -18.92 3.04
N LEU A 9 12.11 -19.98 3.51
CA LEU A 9 10.74 -19.91 4.02
C LEU A 9 10.63 -18.99 5.24
N GLN A 10 11.57 -19.09 6.20
CA GLN A 10 11.57 -18.23 7.38
C GLN A 10 11.74 -16.75 7.00
N THR A 11 12.61 -16.45 6.03
CA THR A 11 12.80 -15.08 5.54
C THR A 11 11.55 -14.54 4.82
N ASP A 12 10.87 -15.37 4.02
CA ASP A 12 9.63 -15.00 3.35
C ASP A 12 8.53 -14.62 4.37
N TYR A 13 8.32 -15.46 5.40
CA TYR A 13 7.33 -15.19 6.45
C TYR A 13 7.66 -13.94 7.26
N LEU A 14 8.93 -13.74 7.61
CA LEU A 14 9.37 -12.52 8.30
C LEU A 14 9.10 -11.28 7.44
N THR A 15 9.40 -11.35 6.15
CA THR A 15 9.17 -10.25 5.21
C THR A 15 7.69 -9.89 5.11
N ILE A 16 6.81 -10.89 4.98
CA ILE A 16 5.35 -10.70 4.93
C ILE A 16 4.82 -10.12 6.24
N SER A 17 5.31 -10.63 7.38
CA SER A 17 4.94 -10.13 8.70
C SER A 17 5.30 -8.65 8.86
N LEU A 18 6.53 -8.26 8.45
CA LEU A 18 6.99 -6.87 8.50
C LEU A 18 6.22 -5.95 7.56
N ILE A 19 5.95 -6.39 6.32
CA ILE A 19 5.13 -5.62 5.37
C ILE A 19 3.72 -5.41 5.93
N SER A 20 3.10 -6.46 6.48
CA SER A 20 1.75 -6.38 7.03
C SER A 20 1.69 -5.48 8.27
N ALA A 21 2.65 -5.63 9.19
CA ALA A 21 2.78 -4.77 10.36
C ALA A 21 3.02 -3.31 9.96
N GLY A 22 3.88 -3.06 8.97
CA GLY A 22 4.15 -1.74 8.42
C GLY A 22 2.92 -1.12 7.76
N ALA A 23 2.15 -1.90 7.00
CA ALA A 23 0.92 -1.45 6.35
C ALA A 23 -0.14 -1.06 7.39
N LEU A 24 -0.32 -1.86 8.44
CA LEU A 24 -1.22 -1.56 9.56
C LEU A 24 -0.75 -0.31 10.35
N ALA A 25 0.55 -0.21 10.64
CA ALA A 25 1.11 0.96 11.31
C ALA A 25 0.91 2.24 10.47
N PHE A 26 1.12 2.16 9.15
CA PHE A 26 0.88 3.27 8.24
C PHE A 26 -0.61 3.65 8.20
N GLN A 27 -1.50 2.66 8.09
CA GLN A 27 -2.94 2.89 8.11
C GLN A 27 -3.41 3.59 9.40
N THR A 28 -3.00 3.10 10.56
CA THR A 28 -3.35 3.70 11.86
C THR A 28 -2.80 5.13 12.01
N THR A 29 -1.59 5.37 11.49
CA THR A 29 -0.98 6.70 11.45
C THR A 29 -1.79 7.65 10.56
N LEU A 30 -2.21 7.19 9.37
CA LEU A 30 -3.01 7.99 8.45
C LEU A 30 -4.37 8.35 9.03
N VAL A 31 -5.07 7.42 9.70
CA VAL A 31 -6.35 7.70 10.37
C VAL A 31 -6.18 8.85 11.37
N ARG A 32 -5.11 8.81 12.18
CA ARG A 32 -4.80 9.88 13.13
C ARG A 32 -4.43 11.19 12.43
N LEU A 33 -3.59 11.13 11.40
CA LEU A 33 -3.14 12.30 10.67
C LEU A 33 -4.31 13.01 9.98
N PHE A 34 -5.21 12.28 9.34
CA PHE A 34 -6.40 12.87 8.71
C PHE A 34 -7.40 13.39 9.73
N SER A 35 -7.56 12.70 10.86
CA SER A 35 -8.39 13.19 11.96
C SER A 35 -7.91 14.54 12.48
N LEU A 36 -6.60 14.76 12.53
CA LEU A 36 -5.99 16.02 12.98
C LEU A 36 -5.98 17.10 11.90
N ALA A 37 -5.65 16.75 10.66
CA ALA A 37 -5.41 17.72 9.59
C ALA A 37 -6.68 18.12 8.82
N GLN A 38 -7.65 17.22 8.67
CA GLN A 38 -8.78 17.36 7.74
C GLN A 38 -10.15 17.13 8.42
N TRP A 39 -10.18 17.03 9.76
CA TRP A 39 -11.33 16.67 10.61
C TRP A 39 -11.75 15.19 10.54
N TYR A 40 -12.42 14.72 11.60
CA TYR A 40 -12.78 13.30 11.82
C TYR A 40 -13.50 12.61 10.66
N HIS A 41 -14.28 13.34 9.85
CA HIS A 41 -14.99 12.76 8.71
C HIS A 41 -14.05 12.18 7.65
N PHE A 42 -12.87 12.77 7.47
CA PHE A 42 -11.87 12.30 6.52
C PHE A 42 -10.94 11.23 7.12
N ALA A 43 -11.06 10.89 8.40
CA ALA A 43 -10.28 9.79 8.99
C ALA A 43 -10.64 8.44 8.35
N PHE A 44 -11.91 8.23 7.99
CA PHE A 44 -12.37 7.01 7.31
C PHE A 44 -11.79 6.84 5.90
N MET A 45 -11.37 7.93 5.26
CA MET A 45 -10.68 7.89 3.96
C MET A 45 -9.43 6.99 4.02
N ALA A 46 -8.70 6.99 5.14
CA ALA A 46 -7.51 6.14 5.30
C ALA A 46 -7.81 4.65 5.09
N VAL A 47 -9.00 4.19 5.49
CA VAL A 47 -9.44 2.81 5.26
C VAL A 47 -9.72 2.58 3.78
N SER A 48 -10.45 3.49 3.13
CA SER A 48 -10.72 3.43 1.69
C SER A 48 -9.44 3.41 0.85
N LEU A 49 -8.40 4.16 1.25
CA LEU A 49 -7.10 4.17 0.57
C LEU A 49 -6.38 2.82 0.67
N ALA A 50 -6.41 2.22 1.85
CA ALA A 50 -5.84 0.90 2.07
C ALA A 50 -6.57 -0.15 1.22
N LEU A 51 -7.90 -0.12 1.23
CA LEU A 51 -8.74 -1.01 0.43
C LEU A 51 -8.54 -0.79 -1.08
N LEU A 52 -8.40 0.46 -1.54
CA LEU A 52 -8.13 0.79 -2.93
C LEU A 52 -6.79 0.23 -3.38
N GLY A 53 -5.72 0.47 -2.61
CA GLY A 53 -4.39 -0.03 -2.94
C GLY A 53 -4.35 -1.56 -3.00
N ILE A 54 -4.89 -2.22 -1.96
CA ILE A 54 -4.97 -3.68 -1.91
C ILE A 54 -5.84 -4.23 -3.05
N GLY A 55 -7.02 -3.66 -3.29
CA GLY A 55 -7.94 -4.08 -4.36
C GLY A 55 -7.34 -3.90 -5.77
N ALA A 56 -6.62 -2.80 -6.01
CA ALA A 56 -5.88 -2.58 -7.24
C ALA A 56 -4.76 -3.61 -7.40
N SER A 57 -4.04 -3.95 -6.32
CA SER A 57 -2.98 -4.98 -6.37
C SER A 57 -3.55 -6.37 -6.70
N GLY A 58 -4.72 -6.73 -6.16
CA GLY A 58 -5.41 -7.98 -6.47
C GLY A 58 -5.88 -8.03 -7.92
N SER A 59 -6.41 -6.91 -8.44
CA SER A 59 -6.83 -6.78 -9.84
C SER A 59 -5.65 -6.97 -10.80
N VAL A 60 -4.51 -6.36 -10.49
CA VAL A 60 -3.27 -6.52 -11.25
C VAL A 60 -2.79 -7.98 -11.18
N LEU A 61 -2.82 -8.60 -10.00
CA LEU A 61 -2.40 -10.00 -9.82
C LEU A 61 -3.31 -10.99 -10.55
N TYR A 62 -4.59 -10.68 -10.72
CA TYR A 62 -5.53 -11.48 -11.51
C TYR A 62 -5.13 -11.50 -12.99
N ILE A 63 -4.75 -10.35 -13.55
CA ILE A 63 -4.39 -10.20 -14.97
C ILE A 63 -2.97 -10.72 -15.26
N ILE A 64 -2.05 -10.63 -14.30
CA ILE A 64 -0.65 -11.03 -14.51
C ILE A 64 -0.53 -12.55 -14.80
N PRO A 65 0.23 -12.95 -15.85
CA PRO A 65 0.44 -14.36 -16.18
C PRO A 65 1.13 -15.17 -15.07
N SER A 66 0.80 -16.46 -14.95
CA SER A 66 1.38 -17.38 -13.94
C SER A 66 2.91 -17.43 -13.95
N ARG A 67 3.54 -17.31 -15.12
CA ARG A 67 5.01 -17.23 -15.29
C ARG A 67 5.66 -16.06 -14.55
N TRP A 68 4.96 -14.95 -14.37
CA TRP A 68 5.43 -13.82 -13.56
C TRP A 68 5.22 -14.08 -12.08
N LYS A 69 4.10 -14.72 -11.70
CA LYS A 69 3.84 -15.17 -10.32
C LYS A 69 4.95 -16.06 -9.79
N ALA A 70 5.47 -16.96 -10.63
CA ALA A 70 6.59 -17.84 -10.26
C ALA A 70 7.90 -17.10 -9.91
N ARG A 71 8.09 -15.84 -10.35
CA ARG A 71 9.30 -15.03 -10.03
C ARG A 71 9.18 -14.23 -8.74
N ILE A 72 8.03 -14.29 -8.08
CA ILE A 72 7.72 -13.43 -6.95
C ILE A 72 8.54 -13.70 -5.70
N PRO A 73 8.90 -14.95 -5.34
CA PRO A 73 9.83 -15.18 -4.23
C PRO A 73 11.15 -14.42 -4.41
N SER A 74 11.65 -14.35 -5.65
CA SER A 74 12.86 -13.58 -5.99
C SER A 74 12.63 -12.06 -6.05
N ALA A 75 11.38 -11.61 -6.25
CA ALA A 75 11.01 -10.21 -6.29
C ALA A 75 10.55 -9.66 -4.92
N LEU A 76 10.37 -10.51 -3.91
CA LEU A 76 9.86 -10.13 -2.59
C LEU A 76 10.68 -9.02 -1.90
N PRO A 77 12.03 -9.04 -1.93
CA PRO A 77 12.83 -7.95 -1.37
C PRO A 77 12.62 -6.62 -2.13
N TRP A 78 12.47 -6.68 -3.45
CA TRP A 78 12.19 -5.49 -4.27
C TRP A 78 10.81 -4.92 -4.00
N LEU A 79 9.81 -5.77 -3.78
CA LEU A 79 8.47 -5.34 -3.38
C LEU A 79 8.47 -4.74 -1.96
N ALA A 80 9.25 -5.30 -1.04
CA ALA A 80 9.42 -4.74 0.31
C ALA A 80 10.11 -3.36 0.27
N LEU A 81 11.13 -3.20 -0.58
CA LEU A 81 11.75 -1.90 -0.82
C LEU A 81 10.78 -0.91 -1.47
N ALA A 82 10.02 -1.33 -2.48
CA ALA A 82 8.99 -0.50 -3.11
C ALA A 82 7.89 -0.09 -2.13
N PHE A 83 7.51 -0.97 -1.21
CA PHE A 83 6.60 -0.65 -0.11
C PHE A 83 7.19 0.44 0.80
N SER A 84 8.42 0.25 1.28
CA SER A 84 9.07 1.19 2.20
C SER A 84 9.29 2.57 1.55
N LEU A 85 9.81 2.59 0.33
CA LEU A 85 9.95 3.82 -0.45
C LEU A 85 8.58 4.43 -0.79
N GLY A 86 7.57 3.61 -1.03
CA GLY A 86 6.20 4.04 -1.25
C GLY A 86 5.60 4.73 -0.03
N VAL A 87 5.88 4.25 1.18
CA VAL A 87 5.43 4.92 2.43
C VAL A 87 6.05 6.31 2.54
N ILE A 88 7.37 6.42 2.37
CA ILE A 88 8.08 7.69 2.45
C ILE A 88 7.64 8.64 1.32
N GLY A 89 7.64 8.14 0.08
CA GLY A 89 7.30 8.92 -1.11
C GLY A 89 5.85 9.37 -1.10
N SER A 90 4.91 8.52 -0.67
CA SER A 90 3.51 8.91 -0.55
C SER A 90 3.28 9.95 0.52
N TYR A 91 3.94 9.83 1.67
CA TYR A 91 3.86 10.84 2.73
C TYR A 91 4.43 12.18 2.26
N LEU A 92 5.62 12.19 1.65
CA LEU A 92 6.24 13.42 1.14
C LEU A 92 5.36 14.06 0.06
N ALA A 93 4.92 13.29 -0.94
CA ALA A 93 4.06 13.78 -2.00
C ALA A 93 2.72 14.32 -1.46
N ALA A 94 2.13 13.67 -0.46
CA ALA A 94 0.92 14.16 0.20
C ALA A 94 1.11 15.54 0.85
N ASN A 95 2.29 15.85 1.39
CA ASN A 95 2.59 17.17 1.97
C ASN A 95 2.67 18.29 0.92
N TYR A 96 2.94 17.97 -0.35
CA TYR A 96 2.99 18.97 -1.44
C TYR A 96 1.62 19.25 -2.07
N ILE A 97 0.60 18.45 -1.76
CA ILE A 97 -0.74 18.63 -2.31
C ILE A 97 -1.51 19.63 -1.44
N PRO A 98 -1.89 20.82 -1.95
CA PRO A 98 -2.59 21.85 -1.18
C PRO A 98 -4.08 21.52 -1.05
N PHE A 99 -4.40 20.38 -0.45
CA PHE A 99 -5.77 19.93 -0.25
C PHE A 99 -6.40 20.59 0.99
N ASP A 100 -7.51 21.29 0.75
CA ASP A 100 -8.30 21.95 1.79
C ASP A 100 -9.75 21.43 1.74
N SER A 101 -10.12 20.62 2.74
CA SER A 101 -11.46 20.05 2.87
C SER A 101 -12.57 21.10 2.95
N TYR A 102 -12.32 22.30 3.46
CA TYR A 102 -13.37 23.34 3.57
C TYR A 102 -13.73 23.95 2.22
N ARG A 103 -12.78 23.96 1.28
CA ARG A 103 -12.96 24.53 -0.05
C ARG A 103 -13.60 23.57 -1.02
N ILE A 104 -13.74 22.29 -0.67
CA ILE A 104 -14.26 21.26 -1.58
C ILE A 104 -15.69 21.53 -2.04
N ALA A 105 -16.51 22.19 -1.22
CA ALA A 105 -17.89 22.55 -1.56
C ALA A 105 -17.98 23.69 -2.60
N TRP A 106 -16.89 24.44 -2.81
CA TRP A 106 -16.89 25.67 -3.58
C TRP A 106 -15.86 25.68 -4.72
N ASP A 107 -14.83 24.82 -4.67
CA ASP A 107 -13.76 24.75 -5.66
C ASP A 107 -13.60 23.32 -6.19
N PHE A 108 -13.98 23.13 -7.45
CA PHE A 108 -13.89 21.84 -8.14
C PHE A 108 -12.46 21.30 -8.25
N LYS A 109 -11.43 22.16 -8.16
CA LYS A 109 -10.03 21.72 -8.18
C LYS A 109 -9.69 20.86 -6.96
N GLN A 110 -10.39 21.05 -5.85
CA GLN A 110 -10.18 20.25 -4.63
C GLN A 110 -10.55 18.79 -4.83
N TYR A 111 -11.50 18.46 -5.73
CA TYR A 111 -11.76 17.06 -6.09
C TYR A 111 -10.57 16.43 -6.83
N ALA A 112 -9.87 17.19 -7.68
CA ALA A 112 -8.66 16.71 -8.34
C ALA A 112 -7.52 16.50 -7.33
N TYR A 113 -7.35 17.40 -6.36
CA TYR A 113 -6.40 17.20 -5.27
C TYR A 113 -6.75 16.01 -4.40
N LEU A 114 -8.03 15.79 -4.10
CA LEU A 114 -8.49 14.61 -3.38
C LEU A 114 -8.16 13.33 -4.16
N ALA A 115 -8.44 13.28 -5.46
CA ALA A 115 -8.10 12.15 -6.30
C ALA A 115 -6.58 11.90 -6.34
N ALA A 116 -5.77 12.96 -6.45
CA ALA A 116 -4.30 12.85 -6.37
C ALA A 116 -3.85 12.29 -5.01
N TYR A 117 -4.46 12.75 -3.93
CA TYR A 117 -4.22 12.24 -2.57
C TYR A 117 -4.54 10.74 -2.47
N TYR A 118 -5.65 10.32 -3.11
CA TYR A 118 -6.04 8.92 -3.17
C TYR A 118 -5.03 8.04 -3.91
N LEU A 119 -4.57 8.51 -5.06
CA LEU A 119 -3.61 7.78 -5.87
C LEU A 119 -2.26 7.70 -5.16
N VAL A 120 -1.75 8.81 -4.62
CA VAL A 120 -0.44 8.87 -3.98
C VAL A 120 -0.36 7.99 -2.74
N ILE A 121 -1.37 8.04 -1.86
CA ILE A 121 -1.35 7.32 -0.58
C ILE A 121 -1.71 5.84 -0.73
N SER A 122 -2.43 5.46 -1.78
CA SER A 122 -2.69 4.04 -2.07
C SER A 122 -1.46 3.29 -2.59
N VAL A 123 -0.42 3.97 -3.10
CA VAL A 123 0.82 3.36 -3.62
C VAL A 123 1.49 2.36 -2.64
N PRO A 124 1.79 2.71 -1.38
CA PRO A 124 2.37 1.74 -0.44
C PRO A 124 1.45 0.53 -0.23
N PHE A 125 0.14 0.73 -0.07
CA PHE A 125 -0.81 -0.37 0.09
C PHE A 125 -0.89 -1.26 -1.15
N PHE A 126 -0.71 -0.70 -2.34
CA PHE A 126 -0.62 -1.47 -3.58
C PHE A 126 0.61 -2.41 -3.58
N TRP A 127 1.79 -1.91 -3.24
CA TRP A 127 3.00 -2.74 -3.19
C TRP A 127 2.94 -3.79 -2.07
N GLY A 128 2.42 -3.42 -0.90
CA GLY A 128 2.21 -4.34 0.21
C GLY A 128 1.19 -5.44 -0.10
N GLY A 129 0.08 -5.07 -0.74
CA GLY A 129 -0.95 -6.00 -1.22
C GLY A 129 -0.43 -6.93 -2.31
N LEU A 130 0.39 -6.41 -3.23
CA LEU A 130 1.01 -7.22 -4.29
C LEU A 130 2.01 -8.23 -3.71
N ALA A 131 2.84 -7.83 -2.75
CA ALA A 131 3.78 -8.73 -2.08
C ALA A 131 3.06 -9.89 -1.37
N THR A 132 2.05 -9.56 -0.58
CA THR A 132 1.31 -10.54 0.23
C THR A 132 0.39 -11.43 -0.61
N GLY A 133 -0.43 -10.83 -1.47
CA GLY A 133 -1.37 -11.56 -2.34
C GLY A 133 -0.65 -12.47 -3.32
N ALA A 134 0.51 -12.06 -3.82
CA ALA A 134 1.21 -12.85 -4.81
C ALA A 134 2.06 -13.98 -4.21
N TYR A 135 2.52 -13.83 -2.96
CA TYR A 135 3.06 -14.95 -2.19
C TYR A 135 2.00 -16.03 -1.96
N LEU A 136 0.78 -15.65 -1.57
CA LEU A 136 -0.36 -16.56 -1.40
C LEU A 136 -0.74 -17.24 -2.73
N ALA A 137 -0.73 -16.52 -3.85
CA ALA A 137 -1.09 -17.09 -5.15
C ALA A 137 -0.09 -18.16 -5.66
N VAL A 138 1.16 -18.14 -5.20
CA VAL A 138 2.18 -19.14 -5.55
C VAL A 138 2.13 -20.36 -4.61
N ARG A 139 1.64 -20.17 -3.39
CA ARG A 139 1.52 -21.20 -2.35
C ARG A 139 0.11 -21.18 -1.75
N PRO A 140 -0.88 -21.78 -2.43
CA PRO A 140 -2.26 -21.86 -1.96
C PRO A 140 -2.39 -22.69 -0.68
#